data_AF-A0A016VC96-F1
#
_entry.id   AF-A0A016VC96-F1
#
_cell.length_a   1.000
_cell.length_b   1.000
_cell.length_c   1.000
_cell.angle_alpha   90.00
_cell.angle_beta   90.00
_cell.angle_gamma   90.00
#
_symmetry.space_group_name_H-M   'P 1'
#
loop_
_entity.id
_entity.type
_entity.pdbx_description
1 polymer ?
#
loop_
_entity_poly.entity_id
_entity_poly.type
_entity_poly.pdbx_seq_one_letter_code
_entity_poly.pdbx_strand_id
1 'polypeptide(L)'
;MATTQTSLIVRWLRLRLRPSSRLCRRPVATQAPPHPLSKDTPDVKALLALNPGVSKQARSVPTYETKKNKHNWKRNADKCGSCASNFSNDFRDIKRTTLSERGALREALRCLKCADAPCQKSCPTQLDIKTFITSIANKACFCF
;
A
#
# COMPACT_ATOMS: atom_id res chain seq x y z
N MET A 1 69.51 -27.69 47.61
CA MET A 1 69.84 -26.35 48.15
C MET A 1 68.73 -25.43 47.68
N ALA A 2 67.82 -25.04 48.57
CA ALA A 2 67.85 -23.73 49.25
C ALA A 2 67.80 -22.61 48.18
N THR A 3 66.81 -21.72 48.09
CA THR A 3 66.03 -21.07 49.16
C THR A 3 65.02 -20.13 48.50
N THR A 4 63.86 -19.96 49.16
CA THR A 4 63.07 -18.72 49.32
C THR A 4 62.46 -18.01 48.09
N GLN A 5 61.14 -18.01 47.90
CA GLN A 5 60.09 -17.25 48.62
C GLN A 5 59.98 -15.75 48.26
N THR A 6 58.81 -15.42 47.70
CA THR A 6 57.96 -14.25 48.02
C THR A 6 58.56 -12.85 47.91
N SER A 7 58.27 -12.17 46.80
CA SER A 7 58.25 -10.69 46.75
C SER A 7 57.29 -10.09 45.70
N LEU A 8 56.72 -10.87 44.78
CA LEU A 8 55.90 -10.31 43.69
C LEU A 8 54.41 -10.09 43.99
N ILE A 9 53.96 -10.24 45.24
CA ILE A 9 52.52 -10.17 45.57
C ILE A 9 52.08 -8.79 46.12
N VAL A 10 52.99 -7.90 46.56
CA VAL A 10 52.57 -6.66 47.27
C VAL A 10 52.62 -5.37 46.42
N ARG A 11 52.88 -5.42 45.11
CA ARG A 11 52.87 -4.22 44.25
C ARG A 11 51.70 -4.09 43.28
N TRP A 12 50.79 -5.07 43.25
CA TRP A 12 49.60 -5.02 42.39
C TRP A 12 48.31 -4.57 43.11
N LEU A 13 48.33 -4.42 44.44
CA LEU A 13 47.17 -3.90 45.21
C LEU A 13 47.23 -2.37 45.43
N ARG A 14 47.72 -1.60 44.45
CA ARG A 14 47.55 -0.13 44.40
C ARG A 14 47.42 0.44 42.98
N LEU A 15 47.02 -0.38 42.00
CA LEU A 15 46.29 0.17 40.85
C LEU A 15 44.88 0.46 41.33
N ARG A 16 44.76 1.62 41.99
CA ARG A 16 43.48 2.28 42.26
C ARG A 16 42.62 2.09 41.02
N LEU A 17 41.47 1.48 41.22
CA LEU A 17 40.26 1.76 40.48
C LEU A 17 40.20 3.29 40.31
N ARG A 18 40.74 3.80 39.20
CA ARG A 18 40.23 5.02 38.61
C ARG A 18 39.05 4.51 37.79
N PRO A 19 37.81 4.65 38.25
CA PRO A 19 36.72 4.60 37.30
C PRO A 19 37.02 5.79 36.38
N SER A 20 37.50 5.51 35.18
CA SER A 20 37.44 6.50 34.12
C SER A 20 35.95 6.77 33.99
N SER A 21 35.53 7.92 34.50
CA SER A 21 34.22 8.52 34.28
C SER A 21 34.10 8.94 32.81
N ARG A 22 34.48 8.05 31.88
CA ARG A 22 33.89 7.98 30.55
C ARG A 22 32.46 7.54 30.78
N LEU A 23 31.70 8.51 31.24
CA LEU A 23 30.33 8.78 30.89
C LEU A 23 29.93 7.87 29.72
N CYS A 24 29.14 6.85 30.03
CA CYS A 24 28.06 6.44 29.15
C CYS A 24 27.10 7.63 29.01
N ARG A 25 27.58 8.78 28.54
CA ARG A 25 26.73 9.77 27.91
C ARG A 25 26.35 9.07 26.63
N ARG A 26 25.16 8.45 26.64
CA ARG A 26 24.36 8.39 25.41
C ARG A 26 24.52 9.76 24.76
N PRO A 27 24.95 9.87 23.49
CA PRO A 27 24.94 11.16 22.83
C PRO A 27 23.55 11.74 23.09
N VAL A 28 23.52 12.93 23.70
CA VAL A 28 22.29 13.67 23.93
C VAL A 28 21.55 13.60 22.61
N ALA A 29 20.38 12.93 22.61
CA ALA A 29 19.51 12.97 21.45
C ALA A 29 19.40 14.44 21.13
N THR A 30 19.93 14.85 19.97
CA THR A 30 19.79 16.20 19.45
C THR A 30 18.30 16.46 19.48
N GLN A 31 17.84 17.19 20.50
CA GLN A 31 16.43 17.47 20.67
C GLN A 31 16.04 18.18 19.39
N ALA A 32 15.10 17.57 18.65
CA ALA A 32 14.60 18.15 17.42
C ALA A 32 14.23 19.60 17.70
N PRO A 33 14.57 20.55 16.80
CA PRO A 33 14.33 21.95 17.03
C PRO A 33 12.87 22.18 17.43
N PRO A 34 12.59 23.10 18.37
CA PRO A 34 11.24 23.32 18.87
C PRO A 34 10.32 23.64 17.71
N HIS A 35 9.47 22.67 17.37
CA HIS A 35 8.54 22.75 16.27
C HIS A 35 7.12 22.96 16.83
N PRO A 36 6.33 23.90 16.28
CA PRO A 36 4.97 24.12 16.75
C PRO A 36 4.10 22.86 16.57
N LEU A 37 3.59 22.31 17.67
CA LEU A 37 2.80 21.06 17.72
C LEU A 37 1.60 21.01 16.76
N SER A 38 1.07 22.17 16.35
CA SER A 38 -0.07 22.29 15.46
C SER A 38 0.28 22.31 13.96
N LYS A 39 1.57 22.29 13.60
CA LYS A 39 2.03 22.30 12.20
C LYS A 39 2.72 20.98 11.88
N ASP A 40 2.83 20.69 10.59
CA ASP A 40 3.61 19.53 10.13
C ASP A 40 5.12 19.83 10.11
N THR A 41 5.92 18.81 10.46
CA THR A 41 7.38 18.80 10.30
C THR A 41 7.76 18.78 8.81
N PRO A 42 8.99 19.18 8.43
CA PRO A 42 9.40 19.14 7.01
C PRO A 42 9.27 17.74 6.39
N ASP A 43 9.52 16.68 7.17
CA ASP A 43 9.44 15.30 6.71
C ASP A 43 7.98 14.89 6.42
N VAL A 44 7.05 15.29 7.30
CA VAL A 44 5.61 15.06 7.10
C VAL A 44 5.10 15.87 5.91
N LYS A 45 5.57 17.12 5.74
CA LYS A 45 5.22 17.93 4.56
C LYS A 45 5.67 17.28 3.25
N ALA A 46 6.82 16.64 3.24
CA ALA A 46 7.29 15.89 2.07
C ALA A 46 6.36 14.71 1.74
N LEU A 47 5.89 13.98 2.77
CA LEU A 47 4.92 12.89 2.59
C LEU A 47 3.55 13.40 2.11
N LEU A 48 3.13 14.58 2.56
CA LEU A 48 1.84 15.18 2.21
C LEU A 48 1.84 15.91 0.86
N ALA A 49 2.92 15.86 0.08
CA ALA A 49 3.06 16.60 -1.17
C ALA A 49 1.98 16.28 -2.23
N LEU A 50 1.38 15.08 -2.21
CA LEU A 50 0.32 14.65 -3.14
C LEU A 50 -1.08 14.64 -2.51
N ASN A 51 -1.21 15.09 -1.26
CA ASN A 51 -2.52 15.19 -0.61
C ASN A 51 -3.39 16.22 -1.34
N PRO A 52 -4.64 15.89 -1.72
CA PRO A 52 -5.50 16.85 -2.42
C PRO A 52 -5.71 18.13 -1.61
N GLY A 53 -5.49 19.27 -2.26
CA GLY A 53 -5.78 20.61 -1.75
C GLY A 53 -6.63 21.40 -2.75
N VAL A 54 -7.42 22.35 -2.25
CA VAL A 54 -8.25 23.21 -3.10
C VAL A 54 -7.38 24.25 -3.80
N SER A 55 -7.28 24.20 -5.13
CA SER A 55 -6.59 25.23 -5.92
C SER A 55 -7.44 26.49 -6.01
N LYS A 56 -6.89 27.63 -5.58
CA LYS A 56 -7.58 28.94 -5.64
C LYS A 56 -7.53 29.59 -7.03
N GLN A 57 -6.75 29.03 -7.96
CA GLN A 57 -6.47 29.58 -9.29
C GLN A 57 -6.58 28.49 -10.35
N ALA A 58 -6.71 28.89 -11.62
CA ALA A 58 -6.70 27.97 -12.76
C ALA A 58 -5.30 27.37 -12.99
N ARG A 59 -5.25 26.09 -13.35
CA ARG A 59 -4.02 25.38 -13.70
C ARG A 59 -3.78 25.41 -15.20
N SER A 60 -2.78 26.16 -15.65
CA SER A 60 -2.31 26.14 -17.04
C SER A 60 -1.08 25.24 -17.18
N VAL A 61 -1.16 24.19 -18.01
CA VAL A 61 -0.03 23.32 -18.37
C VAL A 61 0.02 23.24 -19.89
N PRO A 62 1.20 23.41 -20.54
CA PRO A 62 1.30 23.37 -21.98
C PRO A 62 0.90 22.01 -22.54
N THR A 63 0.34 22.02 -23.76
CA THR A 63 -0.21 20.81 -24.41
C THR A 63 0.85 19.74 -24.68
N TYR A 64 2.11 20.13 -24.89
CA TYR A 64 3.22 19.20 -25.06
C TYR A 64 3.47 18.37 -23.78
N GLU A 65 3.48 19.01 -22.62
CA GLU A 65 3.69 18.33 -21.33
C GLU A 65 2.52 17.41 -20.98
N THR A 66 1.28 17.85 -21.22
CA THR A 66 0.10 17.00 -20.94
C THR A 66 0.08 15.75 -21.84
N LYS A 67 0.50 15.86 -23.11
CA LYS A 67 0.66 14.72 -24.01
C LYS A 67 1.73 13.75 -23.51
N LYS A 68 2.91 14.26 -23.14
CA LYS A 68 3.99 13.43 -22.57
C LYS A 68 3.52 12.72 -21.30
N ASN A 69 2.87 13.44 -20.38
CA ASN A 69 2.39 12.91 -19.11
C ASN A 69 1.25 11.90 -19.27
N LYS A 70 0.43 12.00 -20.33
CA LYS A 70 -0.66 11.05 -20.60
C LYS A 70 -0.16 9.60 -20.76
N HIS A 71 1.02 9.40 -21.33
CA HIS A 71 1.61 8.07 -21.51
C HIS A 71 1.96 7.41 -20.17
N ASN A 72 2.35 8.18 -19.15
CA ASN A 72 2.73 7.66 -17.83
C ASN A 72 1.54 7.09 -17.04
N TRP A 73 0.30 7.51 -17.34
CA TRP A 73 -0.90 7.14 -16.58
C TRP A 73 -1.91 6.31 -17.40
N LYS A 74 -1.50 5.77 -18.54
CA LYS A 74 -2.37 5.01 -19.44
C LYS A 74 -2.67 3.62 -18.87
N ARG A 75 -3.96 3.32 -18.61
CA ARG A 75 -4.41 2.02 -18.07
C ARG A 75 -5.08 1.10 -19.09
N ASN A 76 -5.80 1.68 -20.05
CA ASN A 76 -6.53 0.93 -21.07
C ASN A 76 -5.62 0.64 -22.26
N ALA A 77 -5.99 -0.34 -23.09
CA ALA A 77 -5.29 -0.61 -24.34
C ALA A 77 -5.14 0.66 -25.19
N ASP A 78 -3.98 0.78 -25.83
CA ASP A 78 -3.73 1.84 -26.79
C ASP A 78 -4.56 1.62 -28.06
N LYS A 79 -4.88 2.72 -28.75
CA LYS A 79 -5.58 2.69 -30.04
C LYS A 79 -4.65 2.28 -31.19
N CYS A 80 -3.52 1.64 -30.89
CA CYS A 80 -2.52 1.28 -31.88
C CYS A 80 -2.94 -0.03 -32.56
N GLY A 81 -3.05 -0.01 -33.89
CA GLY A 81 -3.59 -1.13 -34.67
C GLY A 81 -2.62 -2.28 -34.91
N SER A 82 -1.33 -2.11 -34.60
CA SER A 82 -0.27 -3.09 -34.92
C SER A 82 0.43 -3.68 -33.69
N CYS A 83 0.17 -3.16 -32.49
CA CYS A 83 0.73 -3.67 -31.25
C CYS A 83 -0.16 -4.80 -30.70
N ALA A 84 -0.22 -5.92 -31.42
CA ALA A 84 -0.74 -7.15 -30.88
C ALA A 84 0.34 -7.80 -30.02
N SER A 85 0.07 -8.02 -28.73
CA SER A 85 0.90 -8.89 -27.90
C SER A 85 0.85 -10.31 -28.47
N ASN A 86 1.99 -11.01 -28.47
CA ASN A 86 2.04 -12.41 -28.88
C ASN A 86 1.24 -13.27 -27.90
N PHE A 87 0.19 -13.94 -28.40
CA PHE A 87 -0.68 -14.81 -27.59
C PHE A 87 -0.39 -16.32 -27.81
N SER A 88 0.78 -16.66 -28.36
CA SER A 88 1.16 -18.06 -28.57
C SER A 88 1.25 -18.79 -27.23
N ASN A 89 0.51 -19.89 -27.08
CA ASN A 89 0.42 -20.72 -25.87
C ASN A 89 -0.08 -19.99 -24.59
N ASP A 90 -0.87 -18.92 -24.71
CA ASP A 90 -1.51 -18.25 -23.57
C ASP A 90 -2.98 -18.72 -23.41
N PHE A 91 -3.27 -19.46 -22.33
CA PHE A 91 -4.61 -19.99 -22.01
C PHE A 91 -5.25 -19.31 -20.79
N ARG A 92 -4.80 -18.10 -20.42
CA ARG A 92 -5.39 -17.36 -19.30
C ARG A 92 -6.83 -16.93 -19.61
N ASP A 93 -7.62 -16.70 -18.56
CA ASP A 93 -8.98 -16.23 -18.69
C ASP A 93 -9.03 -14.76 -19.16
N ILE A 94 -9.57 -14.52 -20.35
CA ILE A 94 -9.71 -13.17 -20.94
C ILE A 94 -11.13 -12.59 -20.79
N LYS A 95 -12.05 -13.33 -20.17
CA LYS A 95 -13.45 -12.92 -20.07
C LYS A 95 -13.58 -11.64 -19.24
N ARG A 96 -14.10 -10.57 -19.85
CA ARG A 96 -14.37 -9.28 -19.18
C ARG A 96 -15.47 -9.35 -18.13
N THR A 97 -16.24 -10.43 -18.11
CA THR A 97 -17.36 -10.68 -17.19
C THR A 97 -16.93 -11.42 -15.93
N THR A 98 -15.67 -11.84 -15.82
CA THR A 98 -15.14 -12.44 -14.59
C THR A 98 -15.08 -11.39 -13.48
N LEU A 99 -15.63 -11.73 -12.32
CA LEU A 99 -15.72 -10.84 -11.18
C LEU A 99 -15.02 -11.48 -9.98
N SER A 100 -14.21 -10.70 -9.27
CA SER A 100 -13.75 -11.06 -7.93
C SER A 100 -14.88 -10.87 -6.92
N GLU A 101 -14.76 -11.43 -5.71
CA GLU A 101 -15.77 -11.29 -4.65
C GLU A 101 -16.20 -9.81 -4.44
N ARG A 102 -15.22 -8.91 -4.34
CA ARG A 102 -15.48 -7.46 -4.21
C ARG A 102 -16.27 -6.88 -5.39
N GLY A 103 -15.94 -7.31 -6.61
CA GLY A 103 -16.65 -6.91 -7.83
C GLY A 103 -18.06 -7.47 -7.89
N ALA A 104 -18.21 -8.75 -7.54
CA ALA A 104 -19.47 -9.47 -7.52
C ALA A 104 -20.44 -8.86 -6.49
N LEU A 105 -19.98 -8.53 -5.28
CA LEU A 105 -20.80 -7.86 -4.27
C LEU A 105 -21.28 -6.49 -4.76
N ARG A 106 -20.41 -5.68 -5.36
CA ARG A 106 -20.79 -4.37 -5.91
C ARG A 106 -21.84 -4.52 -7.00
N GLU A 107 -21.66 -5.48 -7.91
CA GLU A 107 -22.58 -5.71 -9.02
C GLU A 107 -23.93 -6.27 -8.56
N ALA A 108 -23.93 -7.16 -7.57
CA ALA A 108 -25.14 -7.70 -6.97
C ALA A 108 -25.94 -6.62 -6.22
N LEU A 109 -25.26 -5.71 -5.53
CA LEU A 109 -25.90 -4.56 -4.88
C LEU A 109 -26.50 -3.58 -5.91
N ARG A 110 -25.86 -3.41 -7.07
CA ARG A 110 -26.35 -2.58 -8.17
C ARG A 110 -27.64 -3.11 -8.81
N CYS A 111 -27.88 -4.42 -8.77
CA CYS A 111 -29.10 -5.03 -9.29
C CYS A 111 -30.35 -4.51 -8.55
N LEU A 112 -31.43 -4.21 -9.27
CA LEU A 112 -32.69 -3.71 -8.69
C LEU A 112 -33.58 -4.80 -8.08
N LYS A 113 -33.29 -6.08 -8.36
CA LYS A 113 -34.08 -7.23 -7.89
C LYS A 113 -35.59 -7.09 -8.17
N CYS A 114 -35.94 -6.83 -9.43
CA CYS A 114 -37.32 -6.59 -9.88
C CYS A 114 -38.29 -7.71 -9.46
N ALA A 115 -39.56 -7.37 -9.22
CA ALA A 115 -40.60 -8.36 -8.94
C ALA A 115 -40.82 -9.31 -10.12
N ASP A 116 -41.18 -8.76 -11.28
CA ASP A 116 -41.24 -9.45 -12.56
C ASP A 116 -39.95 -9.25 -13.34
N ALA A 117 -38.97 -10.10 -13.08
CA ALA A 117 -37.65 -9.96 -13.68
C ALA A 117 -37.68 -10.34 -15.18
N PRO A 118 -37.48 -9.39 -16.12
CA PRO A 118 -37.45 -9.72 -17.54
C PRO A 118 -36.26 -10.63 -17.87
N CYS A 119 -35.16 -10.51 -17.13
CA CYS A 119 -33.98 -11.36 -17.31
C CYS A 119 -34.27 -12.85 -17.08
N GLN A 120 -35.17 -13.19 -16.16
CA GLN A 120 -35.55 -14.59 -15.91
C GLN A 120 -36.39 -15.14 -17.06
N LYS A 121 -37.31 -14.34 -17.61
CA LYS A 121 -38.14 -14.70 -18.77
C LYS A 121 -37.29 -14.86 -20.04
N SER A 122 -36.21 -14.10 -20.17
CA SER A 122 -35.26 -14.21 -21.29
C SER A 122 -34.30 -15.39 -21.16
N CYS A 123 -34.19 -16.03 -19.99
CA CYS A 123 -33.28 -17.14 -19.77
C CYS A 123 -33.91 -18.45 -20.29
N PRO A 124 -33.26 -19.19 -21.22
CA PRO A 124 -33.85 -20.42 -21.80
C PRO A 124 -34.09 -21.51 -20.76
N THR A 125 -33.33 -21.50 -19.66
CA THR A 125 -33.45 -22.44 -18.54
C THR A 125 -34.24 -21.88 -17.35
N GLN A 126 -34.81 -20.68 -17.47
CA GLN A 126 -35.68 -20.04 -16.47
C GLN A 126 -35.05 -19.91 -15.07
N LEU A 127 -33.73 -19.69 -15.00
CA LEU A 127 -33.02 -19.49 -13.73
C LEU A 127 -33.60 -18.30 -12.93
N ASP A 128 -33.78 -18.48 -11.61
CA ASP A 128 -34.19 -17.41 -10.70
C ASP A 128 -33.07 -16.40 -10.44
N ILE A 129 -32.78 -15.54 -11.42
CA ILE A 129 -31.67 -14.57 -11.36
C ILE A 129 -31.82 -13.61 -10.17
N LYS A 130 -33.06 -13.22 -9.83
CA LYS A 130 -33.35 -12.32 -8.71
C LYS A 130 -32.87 -12.90 -7.39
N THR A 131 -33.26 -14.13 -7.08
CA THR A 131 -32.96 -14.77 -5.79
C THR A 131 -31.48 -15.08 -5.70
N PHE A 132 -30.89 -15.60 -6.77
CA PHE A 132 -29.44 -15.85 -6.84
C PHE A 132 -28.60 -14.60 -6.58
N ILE A 133 -28.90 -13.49 -7.27
CA ILE A 133 -28.18 -12.22 -7.06
C ILE A 133 -28.40 -11.67 -5.65
N THR A 134 -29.60 -11.87 -5.07
CA THR A 134 -29.90 -11.46 -3.69
C THR A 134 -29.03 -12.23 -2.69
N SER A 135 -28.84 -13.54 -2.89
CA SER A 135 -27.97 -14.38 -2.06
C SER A 135 -26.50 -13.94 -2.13
N ILE A 136 -26.02 -13.52 -3.31
CA ILE A 136 -24.67 -12.94 -3.45
C ILE A 136 -24.55 -11.65 -2.64
N ALA A 137 -25.53 -10.74 -2.75
CA ALA A 137 -25.51 -9.48 -2.01
C ALA A 137 -25.49 -9.68 -0.48
N ASN A 138 -26.17 -10.74 0.00
CA ASN A 138 -26.22 -11.10 1.41
C ASN A 138 -24.99 -11.91 1.89
N LYS A 139 -23.97 -12.11 1.04
CA LYS A 139 -22.78 -12.91 1.34
C LYS A 139 -23.11 -14.35 1.79
N ALA A 140 -24.23 -14.88 1.32
CA ALA A 140 -24.65 -16.25 1.63
C ALA A 140 -23.86 -17.30 0.81
N CYS A 141 -23.07 -16.84 -0.17
CA CYS A 141 -22.08 -17.68 -0.81
C CYS A 141 -20.92 -17.86 0.17
N PHE A 142 -20.72 -19.08 0.67
CA PHE A 142 -19.55 -19.42 1.48
C PHE A 142 -18.28 -19.10 0.69
N CYS A 143 -17.62 -17.99 1.04
CA CYS A 143 -16.21 -17.80 0.77
C CYS A 143 -15.45 -18.48 1.92
N PHE A 144 -15.00 -19.72 1.68
CA PHE A 144 -13.88 -20.31 2.41
C PHE A 144 -12.56 -19.79 1.82
#